data_AF-A0A8H4YK77-F1
#
_entry.id   AF-A0A8H4YK77-F1
#
_cell.length_a   1.000
_cell.length_b   1.000
_cell.length_c   1.000
_cell.angle_alpha   90.00
_cell.angle_beta   90.00
_cell.angle_gamma   90.00
#
_symmetry.space_group_name_H-M   'P 1'
#
loop_
_entity.id
_entity.type
_entity.pdbx_description
1 polymer ?
#
loop_
_entity_poly.entity_id
_entity_poly.type
_entity_poly.pdbx_seq_one_letter_code
_entity_poly.pdbx_strand_id
1 'polypeptide(L)'
;MTAPAERVVRPGFESKVPRTPDEFAARWKESREYQIVRAEIEKYKNLYPLNGSSADAFRENKKSAQAKGQRLKSPFTLTYMQQVQLCLWRSWKRLKGSPGQKCCICLYPGCHTSAT
;
A
#
# COMPACT_ATOMS: atom_id res chain seq x y z
N MET A 1 -3.69 -11.89 6.70
CA MET A 1 -4.38 -12.81 7.64
C MET A 1 -4.53 -12.07 8.97
N THR A 2 -5.74 -11.90 9.52
CA THR A 2 -5.93 -11.22 10.81
C THR A 2 -5.45 -12.14 11.95
N ALA A 3 -4.46 -11.71 12.73
CA ALA A 3 -3.89 -12.50 13.82
C ALA A 3 -4.97 -12.78 14.89
N PRO A 4 -5.36 -14.03 15.14
CA PRO A 4 -6.42 -14.35 16.11
C PRO A 4 -6.02 -14.05 17.57
N ALA A 5 -4.72 -14.05 17.86
CA ALA A 5 -4.17 -13.89 19.20
C ALA A 5 -4.27 -12.45 19.76
N GLU A 6 -4.40 -11.45 18.90
CA GLU A 6 -4.50 -10.03 19.31
C GLU A 6 -5.94 -9.59 19.63
N ARG A 7 -6.92 -10.51 19.55
CA ARG A 7 -8.34 -10.21 19.71
C ARG A 7 -8.73 -10.22 21.19
N VAL A 8 -8.88 -9.03 21.78
CA VAL A 8 -9.42 -8.88 23.15
C VAL A 8 -10.94 -8.76 23.09
N VAL A 9 -11.64 -9.79 23.57
CA VAL A 9 -13.11 -9.80 23.67
C VAL A 9 -13.54 -9.13 24.97
N ARG A 10 -14.48 -8.18 24.89
CA ARG A 10 -15.08 -7.58 26.09
C ARG A 10 -15.93 -8.63 26.82
N PRO A 11 -15.79 -8.77 28.15
CA PRO A 11 -16.60 -9.72 28.92
C PRO A 11 -18.09 -9.42 28.71
N GLY A 12 -18.88 -10.47 28.48
CA GLY A 12 -20.32 -10.39 28.17
C GLY A 12 -20.68 -10.32 26.67
N PHE A 13 -19.69 -10.25 25.77
CA PHE A 13 -19.91 -10.26 24.31
C PHE A 13 -19.36 -11.52 23.61
N GLU A 14 -18.95 -12.54 24.36
CA GLU A 14 -18.29 -13.74 23.86
C GLU A 14 -19.06 -14.52 22.78
N SER A 15 -20.40 -14.46 22.81
CA SER A 15 -21.29 -15.10 21.82
C SER A 15 -21.57 -14.25 20.59
N LYS A 16 -21.26 -12.95 20.63
CA LYS A 16 -21.54 -11.98 19.56
C LYS A 16 -20.31 -11.64 18.72
N VAL A 17 -19.10 -11.94 19.18
CA VAL A 17 -17.86 -11.63 18.46
C VAL A 17 -17.61 -12.65 17.33
N PRO A 18 -17.46 -12.20 16.07
CA PRO A 18 -17.04 -13.04 14.95
C PRO A 18 -15.70 -13.72 15.21
N ARG A 19 -15.56 -14.99 14.83
CA ARG A 19 -14.29 -15.74 14.98
C ARG A 19 -13.63 -15.99 13.64
N THR A 20 -14.42 -16.20 12.59
CA THR A 20 -13.91 -16.43 11.23
C THR A 20 -13.82 -15.13 10.44
N PRO A 21 -12.86 -14.99 9.51
CA PRO A 21 -12.76 -13.82 8.63
C PRO A 21 -14.05 -13.54 7.85
N ASP A 22 -14.76 -14.59 7.44
CA ASP A 22 -16.01 -14.48 6.70
C ASP A 22 -17.14 -13.91 7.58
N GLU A 23 -17.22 -14.31 8.84
CA GLU A 23 -18.17 -13.71 9.81
C GLU A 23 -17.86 -12.23 10.04
N PHE A 24 -16.58 -11.83 10.10
CA PHE A 24 -16.22 -10.40 10.19
C PHE A 24 -16.69 -9.62 8.96
N ALA A 25 -16.49 -10.18 7.77
CA ALA A 25 -16.94 -9.56 6.54
C ALA A 25 -18.48 -9.46 6.48
N ALA A 26 -19.20 -10.48 6.97
CA ALA A 26 -20.66 -10.46 7.06
C ALA A 26 -21.15 -9.36 8.02
N ARG A 27 -20.61 -9.31 9.24
CA ARG A 27 -20.98 -8.28 10.23
C ARG A 27 -20.61 -6.87 9.80
N TRP A 28 -19.50 -6.70 9.08
CA TRP A 28 -19.17 -5.42 8.48
C TRP A 28 -20.22 -5.00 7.46
N LYS A 29 -20.65 -5.90 6.56
CA LYS A 29 -21.69 -5.59 5.56
C LYS A 29 -23.06 -5.28 6.17
N GLU A 30 -23.38 -5.91 7.30
CA GLU A 30 -24.62 -5.66 8.06
C GLU A 30 -24.60 -4.35 8.85
N SER A 31 -23.41 -3.79 9.11
CA SER A 31 -23.24 -2.57 9.89
C SER A 31 -23.84 -1.34 9.21
N ARG A 32 -24.25 -0.35 10.02
CA ARG A 32 -24.75 0.94 9.51
C ARG A 32 -23.66 1.73 8.80
N GLU A 33 -22.43 1.60 9.31
CA GLU A 33 -21.22 2.22 8.80
C GLU A 33 -20.97 1.81 7.34
N TYR A 34 -21.15 0.53 7.02
CA TYR A 34 -21.03 0.04 5.65
C TYR A 34 -22.07 0.67 4.71
N GLN A 35 -23.31 0.86 5.19
CA GLN A 35 -24.35 1.53 4.39
C GLN A 35 -24.00 2.99 4.11
N ILE A 36 -23.47 3.71 5.12
CA ILE A 36 -23.02 5.10 4.99
C ILE A 36 -21.90 5.20 3.96
N VAL A 37 -20.85 4.38 4.12
CA VAL A 37 -19.71 4.37 3.19
C VAL A 37 -20.17 4.03 1.77
N ARG A 38 -21.11 3.09 1.62
CA ARG A 38 -21.66 2.75 0.30
C ARG A 38 -22.40 3.93 -0.34
N ALA A 39 -23.24 4.63 0.43
CA ALA A 39 -23.94 5.81 -0.05
C ALA A 39 -22.96 6.94 -0.43
N GLU A 40 -21.89 7.13 0.34
CA GLU A 40 -20.82 8.08 0.03
C GLU A 40 -20.07 7.70 -1.26
N ILE A 41 -19.78 6.42 -1.46
CA ILE A 41 -19.15 5.92 -2.70
C ILE A 41 -20.05 6.20 -3.90
N GLU A 42 -21.35 5.92 -3.80
CA GLU A 42 -22.32 6.19 -4.87
C GLU A 42 -22.43 7.69 -5.16
N LYS A 43 -22.53 8.52 -4.11
CA LYS A 43 -22.50 9.98 -4.23
C LYS A 43 -21.22 10.47 -4.92
N TYR A 44 -20.06 9.95 -4.54
CA TYR A 44 -18.78 10.31 -5.13
C TYR A 44 -18.72 9.93 -6.62
N LYS A 45 -19.16 8.72 -6.97
CA LYS A 45 -19.20 8.26 -8.37
C LYS A 45 -20.11 9.14 -9.24
N ASN A 46 -21.24 9.59 -8.70
CA ASN A 46 -22.17 10.48 -9.39
C ASN A 46 -21.59 11.90 -9.55
N LEU A 47 -20.88 12.41 -8.54
CA LEU A 47 -20.23 13.73 -8.60
C LEU A 47 -19.02 13.75 -9.54
N TYR A 48 -18.29 12.63 -9.64
CA TYR A 48 -17.05 12.52 -10.40
C TYR A 48 -17.13 11.38 -11.43
N PRO A 49 -17.87 11.56 -12.54
CA PRO A 49 -17.98 10.56 -13.58
C PRO A 49 -16.61 10.30 -14.25
N LEU A 50 -16.45 9.10 -14.80
CA LEU A 50 -15.25 8.72 -15.54
C LEU A 50 -15.09 9.62 -16.77
N ASN A 51 -13.98 10.37 -16.82
CA ASN A 51 -13.69 11.44 -17.80
C ASN A 51 -14.39 12.79 -17.57
N GLY A 52 -14.87 13.08 -16.35
CA GLY A 52 -15.29 14.44 -16.00
C GLY A 52 -14.12 15.41 -15.83
N SER A 53 -14.42 16.69 -15.58
CA SER A 53 -13.42 17.76 -15.39
C SER A 53 -12.33 17.44 -14.35
N SER A 54 -12.67 16.71 -13.29
CA SER A 54 -11.70 16.27 -12.28
C SER A 54 -10.66 15.27 -12.81
N ALA A 55 -11.03 14.47 -13.82
CA ALA A 55 -10.07 13.58 -14.49
C ALA A 55 -9.06 14.39 -15.32
N ASP A 56 -9.48 15.51 -15.91
CA ASP A 56 -8.59 16.40 -16.66
C ASP A 56 -7.66 17.18 -15.72
N ALA A 57 -8.18 17.73 -14.62
CA ALA A 57 -7.35 18.32 -13.57
C ALA A 57 -6.32 17.31 -13.02
N PHE A 58 -6.70 16.03 -12.86
CA PHE A 58 -5.77 14.98 -12.48
C PHE A 58 -4.71 14.71 -13.57
N ARG A 59 -5.09 14.69 -14.86
CA ARG A 59 -4.14 14.53 -15.98
C ARG A 59 -3.15 15.70 -16.05
N GLU A 60 -3.61 16.92 -15.81
CA GLU A 60 -2.76 18.12 -15.77
C GLU A 60 -1.78 18.08 -14.59
N ASN A 61 -2.27 17.77 -13.39
CA ASN A 61 -1.43 17.56 -12.21
C ASN A 61 -0.42 16.43 -12.42
N LYS A 62 -0.84 15.35 -13.08
CA LYS A 62 0.06 14.25 -13.43
C LYS A 62 1.13 14.72 -14.42
N LYS A 63 0.76 15.51 -15.43
CA LYS A 63 1.69 16.05 -16.45
C LYS A 63 2.70 17.00 -15.83
N SER A 64 2.31 17.82 -14.86
CA SER A 64 3.23 18.72 -14.15
C SER A 64 4.20 17.97 -13.23
N ALA A 65 3.76 16.88 -12.60
CA ALA A 65 4.60 16.03 -11.77
C ALA A 65 5.49 15.05 -12.56
N GLN A 66 5.16 14.77 -13.82
CA GLN A 66 5.97 13.91 -14.69
C GLN A 66 7.27 14.59 -15.11
N ALA A 67 8.37 13.82 -15.12
CA ALA A 67 9.63 14.30 -15.62
C ALA A 67 9.53 14.63 -17.12
N LYS A 68 10.15 15.73 -17.56
CA LYS A 68 10.07 16.27 -18.94
C LYS A 68 10.38 15.25 -20.05
N GLY A 69 11.20 14.23 -19.76
CA GLY A 69 11.58 13.17 -20.70
C GLY A 69 10.74 11.89 -20.60
N GLN A 70 9.70 11.85 -19.77
CA GLN A 70 8.86 10.66 -19.58
C GLN A 70 7.65 10.69 -20.52
N ARG A 71 7.27 9.52 -21.06
CA ARG A 71 6.12 9.40 -21.95
C ARG A 71 4.83 9.78 -21.21
N LEU A 72 4.01 10.66 -21.80
CA LEU A 72 2.73 11.11 -21.21
C LEU A 72 1.77 9.96 -20.86
N LYS A 73 1.75 8.91 -21.71
CA LYS A 73 0.95 7.69 -21.50
C LYS A 73 1.54 6.73 -20.45
N SER A 74 2.77 6.95 -20.00
CA SER A 74 3.40 6.11 -19.00
C SER A 74 2.71 6.27 -17.64
N PRO A 75 2.52 5.18 -16.87
CA PRO A 75 2.08 5.28 -15.49
C PRO A 75 3.15 5.88 -14.57
N PHE A 76 4.42 5.88 -14.99
CA PHE A 76 5.54 6.36 -14.18
C PHE A 76 5.69 7.88 -14.22
N THR A 77 6.02 8.49 -13.08
CA THR A 77 6.32 9.93 -12.95
C THR A 77 7.78 10.24 -13.24
N LEU A 78 8.67 9.32 -12.89
CA LEU A 78 10.12 9.47 -13.02
C LEU A 78 10.66 8.78 -14.27
N THR A 79 11.74 9.32 -14.83
CA THR A 79 12.48 8.66 -15.92
C THR A 79 13.18 7.40 -15.40
N TYR A 80 13.52 6.48 -16.31
CA TYR A 80 14.23 5.26 -15.96
C TYR A 80 15.53 5.54 -15.18
N MET A 81 16.33 6.50 -15.64
CA MET A 81 17.57 6.88 -14.95
C MET A 81 17.33 7.44 -13.54
N GLN A 82 16.28 8.23 -13.36
CA GLN A 82 15.90 8.72 -12.02
C GLN A 82 15.48 7.56 -11.11
N GLN A 83 14.78 6.55 -11.64
CA GLN A 83 14.42 5.35 -10.87
C GLN A 83 15.68 4.58 -10.41
N VAL A 84 16.64 4.39 -11.31
CA VAL A 84 17.93 3.75 -10.99
C VAL A 84 18.68 4.54 -9.91
N GLN A 85 18.77 5.87 -10.06
CA GLN A 85 19.42 6.73 -9.07
C GLN A 85 18.75 6.66 -7.69
N LEU A 86 17.41 6.63 -7.63
CA LEU A 86 16.69 6.48 -6.38
C LEU A 86 16.94 5.13 -5.71
N CYS A 87 16.97 4.04 -6.48
CA CYS A 87 17.30 2.71 -5.97
C CYS A 87 18.72 2.69 -5.37
N LEU A 88 19.69 3.28 -6.08
CA LEU A 88 21.07 3.39 -5.60
C LEU A 88 21.18 4.25 -4.34
N TRP A 89 20.50 5.41 -4.30
CA TRP A 89 20.49 6.29 -3.13
C TRP A 89 19.83 5.63 -1.92
N ARG A 90 18.72 4.90 -2.10
CA ARG A 90 18.06 4.13 -1.03
C ARG A 90 18.97 3.01 -0.52
N SER A 91 19.61 2.26 -1.42
CA SER A 91 20.60 1.25 -1.05
C SER A 91 21.73 1.88 -0.25
N TRP A 92 22.28 3.00 -0.70
CA TRP A 92 23.31 3.73 0.03
C TRP A 92 22.88 4.19 1.42
N LYS A 93 21.66 4.73 1.56
CA LYS A 93 21.10 5.09 2.87
C LYS A 93 20.94 3.89 3.79
N ARG A 94 20.46 2.74 3.27
CA ARG A 94 20.36 1.50 4.05
C ARG A 94 21.73 1.04 4.54
N LEU A 95 22.76 1.15 3.69
CA LEU A 95 24.13 0.81 4.05
C LEU A 95 24.70 1.74 5.13
N LYS A 96 24.36 3.03 5.11
CA LYS A 96 24.75 3.97 6.16
C LYS A 96 24.04 3.70 7.50
N GLY A 97 22.76 3.31 7.47
CA GLY A 97 21.96 3.04 8.68
C GLY A 97 22.28 1.68 9.34
N SER A 98 22.93 0.75 8.64
CA SER A 98 23.32 -0.56 9.17
C SER A 98 24.66 -1.00 8.56
N PRO A 99 25.79 -0.50 9.07
CA PRO A 99 27.11 -0.84 8.55
C PRO A 99 27.49 -2.33 8.72
N GLY A 100 26.81 -3.07 9.61
CA GLY A 100 27.16 -4.46 9.97
C GLY A 100 26.77 -5.55 8.96
N GLN A 101 25.80 -5.33 8.06
CA GLN A 101 25.38 -6.33 7.07
C GLN A 101 26.32 -6.41 5.85
N LYS A 102 27.30 -5.50 5.75
CA LYS A 102 28.35 -5.51 4.72
C LYS A 102 29.47 -6.52 5.01
N CYS A 103 29.61 -6.98 6.26
CA CYS A 103 30.63 -7.96 6.61
C CYS A 103 30.25 -9.36 6.09
N CYS A 104 28.99 -9.80 6.24
CA CYS A 104 28.62 -11.17 5.91
C CYS A 104 28.60 -11.49 4.40
N ILE A 105 28.29 -10.53 3.52
CA ILE A 105 28.23 -10.79 2.07
C ILE A 105 29.58 -10.67 1.36
N CYS A 106 30.54 -9.94 1.93
CA CYS A 106 31.87 -9.76 1.32
C CYS A 106 32.98 -10.60 1.98
N LEU A 107 32.78 -11.16 3.18
CA LEU A 107 33.82 -11.94 3.86
C LEU A 107 33.60 -13.47 3.88
N TYR A 108 32.46 -14.00 3.43
CA TYR A 108 32.28 -15.45 3.28
C TYR A 108 31.41 -15.79 2.05
N PRO A 109 32.00 -16.22 0.92
CA PRO A 109 31.26 -16.76 -0.22
C PRO A 109 30.80 -18.19 0.12
N GLY A 110 29.86 -18.35 1.05
CA GLY A 110 29.42 -19.69 1.45
C GLY A 110 28.40 -19.80 2.57
N CYS A 111 27.98 -18.71 3.23
CA CYS A 111 26.98 -18.82 4.30
C CYS A 111 25.56 -18.84 3.71
N HIS A 112 25.15 -20.01 3.19
CA HIS A 112 23.73 -20.35 3.09
C HIS A 112 23.16 -20.36 4.49
N THR A 113 22.26 -19.42 4.78
CA THR A 113 21.40 -19.46 5.97
C THR A 113 20.49 -20.67 5.88
N SER A 114 20.86 -21.77 6.52
CA SER A 114 19.93 -22.81 6.97
C SER A 114 19.15 -22.24 8.16
N ALA A 115 18.01 -21.63 7.88
CA ALA A 115 17.00 -21.34 8.88
C ALA A 115 16.02 -22.51 8.91
N THR A 116 16.04 -23.27 10.00
CA THR A 116 14.90 -24.06 10.47
C THR A 116 13.98 -23.15 11.28
#